data_AF-A0A7C4YQV7-F1
#
_entry.id   AF-A0A7C4YQV7-F1
#
_cell.length_a   1.000
_cell.length_b   1.000
_cell.length_c   1.000
_cell.angle_alpha   90.00
_cell.angle_beta   90.00
_cell.angle_gamma   90.00
#
_symmetry.space_group_name_H-M   'P 1'
#
loop_
_entity.id
_entity.type
_entity.pdbx_description
1 polymer ?
#
loop_
_entity_poly.entity_id
_entity_poly.type
_entity_poly.pdbx_seq_one_letter_code
_entity_poly.pdbx_strand_id
1 'polypeptide(L)'
;QREVPKLMKQFESMGDSLGLRTQLVPLPTTIDASKEVIPYQVVAKGTFNQILSFINLLERDKRYLKISDLDIGPEKGGVCEAKFILSTFRFVEKEVETETQQANTGQKTS
;
A
#
# COMPACT_ATOMS: atom_id res chain seq x y z
N GLN A 1 -14.89 -3.27 4.01
CA GLN A 1 -14.10 -2.32 4.84
C GLN A 1 -13.18 -2.97 5.90
N ARG A 2 -13.24 -4.29 6.18
CA ARG A 2 -12.44 -4.95 7.26
C ARG A 2 -10.99 -5.34 6.92
N GLU A 3 -10.52 -5.17 5.68
CA GLU A 3 -9.22 -5.71 5.26
C GLU A 3 -8.01 -4.84 5.65
N VAL A 4 -8.17 -3.51 5.67
CA VAL A 4 -7.10 -2.55 6.01
C VAL A 4 -6.55 -2.78 7.43
N PRO A 5 -7.38 -2.91 8.49
CA PRO A 5 -6.86 -3.19 9.83
C PRO A 5 -6.19 -4.56 9.97
N LYS A 6 -6.60 -5.54 9.16
CA LYS A 6 -6.02 -6.89 9.18
C LYS A 6 -4.61 -6.90 8.55
N LEU A 7 -4.44 -6.15 7.45
CA LEU A 7 -3.15 -5.96 6.78
C LEU A 7 -2.14 -5.26 7.69
N MET A 8 -2.54 -4.16 8.34
CA MET A 8 -1.67 -3.44 9.27
C MET A 8 -1.15 -4.37 10.38
N LYS A 9 -2.05 -5.08 11.06
CA LYS A 9 -1.67 -6.03 12.12
C LYS A 9 -0.72 -7.12 11.64
N GLN A 10 -0.90 -7.60 10.40
CA GLN A 10 -0.01 -8.60 9.83
C GLN A 10 1.40 -8.05 9.64
N PHE A 11 1.54 -6.83 9.10
CA PHE A 11 2.84 -6.22 8.87
C PHE A 11 3.54 -5.79 10.16
N GLU A 12 2.79 -5.28 11.14
CA GLU A 12 3.30 -5.01 12.48
C GLU A 12 3.84 -6.30 13.13
N SER A 13 3.07 -7.39 13.07
CA SER A 13 3.49 -8.69 13.60
C SER A 13 4.73 -9.25 12.91
N MET A 14 4.93 -8.99 11.62
CA MET A 14 6.16 -9.36 10.91
C MET A 14 7.37 -8.59 11.46
N GLY A 15 7.22 -7.29 11.70
CA GLY A 15 8.26 -6.47 12.33
C GLY A 15 8.60 -6.94 13.74
N ASP A 16 7.58 -7.19 14.55
CA ASP A 16 7.72 -7.67 15.93
C ASP A 16 8.48 -9.01 15.99
N SER A 17 8.22 -9.92 15.04
CA SER A 17 8.91 -11.21 14.96
C SER A 17 10.43 -11.10 14.74
N LEU A 18 10.87 -9.96 14.21
CA LEU A 18 12.28 -9.64 13.96
C LEU A 18 12.86 -8.72 15.05
N GLY A 19 12.08 -8.39 16.08
CA GLY A 19 12.47 -7.47 17.14
C GLY A 19 12.56 -6.00 16.71
N LEU A 20 11.87 -5.62 15.61
CA LEU A 20 11.76 -4.24 15.18
C LEU A 20 10.63 -3.53 15.93
N ARG A 21 10.80 -2.23 16.16
CA ARG A 21 9.66 -1.35 16.47
C ARG A 21 9.15 -0.79 15.15
N THR A 22 7.95 -1.20 14.75
CA THR A 22 7.33 -0.74 13.51
C THR A 22 6.13 0.14 13.81
N GLN A 23 5.93 1.14 12.97
CA GLN A 23 4.74 1.99 12.96
C GLN A 23 4.24 2.07 11.53
N LEU A 24 2.96 1.74 11.33
CA LEU A 24 2.30 1.85 10.05
C LEU A 24 1.20 2.92 10.14
N VAL A 25 1.22 3.86 9.20
CA VAL A 25 0.19 4.90 9.09
C VAL A 25 -0.45 4.78 7.70
N PRO A 26 -1.77 4.51 7.61
CA PRO A 26 -2.45 4.46 6.32
C PRO A 26 -2.40 5.84 5.65
N LEU A 27 -2.15 5.83 4.35
CA LEU A 27 -2.18 7.01 3.49
C LEU A 27 -3.44 6.99 2.61
N PRO A 28 -3.83 8.12 2.00
CA PRO A 28 -4.97 8.17 1.09
C PRO A 28 -4.85 7.15 -0.05
N THR A 29 -5.92 6.40 -0.28
CA THR A 29 -6.00 5.41 -1.35
C THR A 29 -6.19 6.10 -2.70
N THR A 30 -5.63 5.53 -3.77
CA THR A 30 -5.78 6.04 -5.13
C THR A 30 -6.38 4.95 -6.02
N ILE A 31 -7.31 5.33 -6.90
CA ILE A 31 -7.87 4.43 -7.92
C ILE A 31 -7.13 4.66 -9.23
N ASP A 32 -6.52 3.61 -9.78
CA ASP A 32 -5.89 3.60 -11.09
C ASP A 32 -6.52 2.49 -11.95
N ALA A 33 -7.12 2.89 -13.08
CA ALA A 33 -7.88 2.03 -13.99
C ALA A 33 -8.95 1.17 -13.28
N SER A 34 -8.60 -0.05 -12.85
CA SER A 34 -9.45 -1.02 -12.14
C SER A 34 -8.83 -1.50 -10.83
N LYS A 35 -7.84 -0.78 -10.31
CA LYS A 35 -7.09 -1.11 -9.10
C LYS A 35 -7.18 0.03 -8.10
N GLU A 36 -7.57 -0.29 -6.88
CA GLU A 36 -7.43 0.60 -5.74
C GLU A 36 -6.12 0.29 -5.03
N VAL A 37 -5.21 1.26 -5.02
CA VAL A 37 -3.92 1.21 -4.34
C VAL A 37 -4.12 1.70 -2.91
N ILE A 38 -3.64 0.90 -1.95
CA ILE A 38 -3.75 1.15 -0.51
C ILE A 38 -2.34 1.31 0.06
N PRO A 39 -1.83 2.55 0.16
CA PRO A 39 -0.50 2.84 0.67
C PRO A 39 -0.48 2.98 2.20
N TYR A 40 0.65 2.57 2.80
CA TYR A 40 0.98 2.80 4.20
C TYR A 40 2.38 3.41 4.29
N GLN A 41 2.52 4.49 5.06
CA GLN A 41 3.82 4.96 5.51
C GLN A 41 4.31 4.01 6.61
N VAL A 42 5.48 3.41 6.41
CA VAL A 42 6.14 2.56 7.39
C VAL A 42 7.32 3.31 7.99
N VAL A 43 7.45 3.22 9.31
CA VAL A 43 8.67 3.58 10.04
C VAL A 43 9.12 2.36 10.83
N ALA A 44 10.32 1.87 10.58
CA ALA A 44 10.91 0.73 11.27
C ALA A 44 12.19 1.14 12.00
N LYS A 45 12.33 0.75 13.27
CA LYS A 45 13.52 1.01 14.09
C LYS A 45 14.10 -0.27 14.65
N GLY A 46 15.41 -0.45 14.49
CA GLY A 46 16.20 -1.58 14.98
C GLY A 46 17.58 -1.58 14.35
N THR A 47 18.32 -2.67 14.42
CA THR A 47 19.61 -2.78 13.72
C THR A 47 19.41 -2.75 12.20
N PHE A 48 20.43 -2.34 11.44
CA PHE A 48 20.38 -2.35 9.99
C PHE A 48 20.04 -3.75 9.41
N ASN A 49 20.60 -4.81 10.02
CA ASN A 49 20.32 -6.18 9.61
C ASN A 49 18.86 -6.60 9.83
N GLN A 50 18.24 -6.16 10.94
CA GLN A 50 16.83 -6.42 11.19
C GLN A 50 15.93 -5.70 10.17
N ILE A 51 16.27 -4.44 9.83
CA ILE A 51 15.56 -3.66 8.82
C ILE A 51 15.62 -4.34 7.44
N LEU A 52 16.81 -4.76 6.99
CA LEU A 52 16.96 -5.50 5.74
C LEU A 52 16.17 -6.81 5.77
N SER A 53 16.21 -7.54 6.89
CA SER A 53 15.46 -8.79 7.03
C SER A 53 13.96 -8.57 6.93
N PHE A 54 13.47 -7.45 7.47
CA PHE A 54 12.06 -7.07 7.39
C PHE A 54 11.62 -6.69 5.98
N ILE A 55 12.41 -5.88 5.28
CA ILE A 55 12.14 -5.53 3.87
C ILE A 55 12.09 -6.80 3.01
N ASN A 56 13.06 -7.70 3.17
CA ASN A 56 13.08 -8.98 2.46
C ASN A 56 11.87 -9.86 2.79
N LEU A 57 11.41 -9.86 4.05
CA LEU A 57 10.23 -10.60 4.46
C LEU A 57 8.96 -10.05 3.81
N LEU A 58 8.82 -8.72 3.74
CA LEU A 58 7.71 -8.06 3.06
C LEU A 58 7.68 -8.37 1.56
N GLU A 59 8.83 -8.32 0.87
CA GLU A 59 8.91 -8.63 -0.56
C GLU A 59 8.58 -10.09 -0.89
N ARG A 60 8.79 -11.00 0.06
CA ARG A 60 8.49 -12.43 -0.08
C ARG A 60 7.08 -12.82 0.36
N ASP A 61 6.29 -11.89 0.88
CA ASP A 61 4.91 -12.17 1.26
C ASP A 61 4.09 -12.60 0.02
N LYS A 62 3.10 -13.46 0.22
CA LYS A 62 2.30 -14.01 -0.88
C LYS A 62 1.37 -12.97 -1.53
N ARG A 63 1.20 -11.80 -0.92
CA ARG A 63 0.38 -10.71 -1.45
C ARG A 63 1.21 -9.82 -2.36
N TYR A 64 0.53 -9.13 -3.28
CA TYR A 64 1.16 -8.08 -4.05
C TYR A 64 1.48 -6.88 -3.16
N LEU A 65 2.73 -6.80 -2.72
CA LEU A 65 3.29 -5.68 -1.98
C LEU A 65 4.32 -4.97 -2.86
N LYS A 66 4.31 -3.65 -2.79
CA LYS A 66 5.29 -2.77 -3.42
C LYS A 66 5.89 -1.87 -2.37
N ILE A 67 7.22 -1.86 -2.30
CA ILE A 67 7.97 -0.90 -1.49
C ILE A 67 8.42 0.25 -2.40
N SER A 68 8.22 1.49 -1.97
CA SER A 68 8.74 2.69 -2.64
C SER A 68 9.29 3.68 -1.63
N ASP A 69 10.04 4.67 -2.13
CA ASP A 69 10.54 5.80 -1.34
C ASP A 69 11.33 5.36 -0.11
N LEU A 70 12.14 4.31 -0.28
CA LEU A 70 12.95 3.73 0.77
C LEU A 70 14.09 4.68 1.14
N ASP A 71 14.04 5.15 2.38
CA ASP A 71 15.09 5.91 3.05
C ASP A 71 15.54 5.13 4.29
N ILE A 72 16.83 4.82 4.36
CA ILE A 72 17.44 4.14 5.50
C ILE A 72 18.49 5.08 6.10
N GLY A 73 18.21 5.56 7.31
CA GLY A 73 19.10 6.44 8.04
C GLY A 73 20.37 5.75 8.54
N PRO A 74 21.38 6.51 8.98
CA PRO A 74 22.60 5.94 9.53
C PRO A 74 22.33 5.17 10.83
N GLU A 75 23.08 4.09 11.06
CA GLU A 75 23.03 3.37 12.34
C GLU A 75 23.82 4.14 13.41
N LYS A 76 23.16 4.44 14.54
CA LYS A 76 23.76 5.11 15.69
C LYS A 76 23.45 4.30 16.95
N GLY A 77 24.49 3.84 17.64
CA GLY A 77 24.34 3.04 18.87
C GLY A 77 23.60 1.73 18.65
N GLY A 78 23.78 1.06 17.50
CA GLY A 78 23.08 -0.18 17.17
C GLY A 78 21.64 0.00 16.68
N VAL A 79 21.19 1.25 16.48
CA VAL A 79 19.83 1.55 16.03
C VAL A 79 19.88 2.37 14.75
N CYS A 80 19.17 1.88 13.75
CA CYS A 80 18.89 2.47 12.47
C CYS A 80 17.38 2.73 12.39
N GLU A 81 16.99 3.71 11.57
CA GLU A 81 15.60 4.02 11.26
C GLU A 81 15.41 3.94 9.76
N ALA A 82 14.42 3.17 9.31
CA ALA A 82 14.00 3.13 7.91
C ALA A 82 12.59 3.69 7.76
N LYS A 83 12.39 4.47 6.69
CA LYS A 83 11.12 5.01 6.26
C LYS A 83 10.87 4.58 4.83
N PHE A 84 9.68 4.09 4.54
CA PHE A 84 9.29 3.70 3.19
C PHE A 84 7.77 3.65 3.06
N ILE A 85 7.30 3.65 1.82
CA ILE A 85 5.89 3.41 1.50
C ILE A 85 5.70 1.94 1.15
N LEU A 86 4.79 1.27 1.86
CA LEU A 86 4.33 -0.07 1.55
C LEU A 86 2.94 0.03 0.90
N SER A 87 2.82 -0.37 -0.35
CA SER A 87 1.56 -0.34 -1.08
C SER A 87 1.07 -1.75 -1.38
N THR A 88 -0.23 -1.96 -1.25
CA THR A 88 -0.93 -3.14 -1.81
C THR A 88 -2.06 -2.68 -2.70
N PHE A 89 -2.69 -3.59 -3.45
CA PHE A 89 -3.83 -3.25 -4.28
C PHE A 89 -4.94 -4.29 -4.18
N ARG A 90 -6.16 -3.84 -4.46
CA ARG A 90 -7.30 -4.70 -4.76
C ARG A 90 -7.93 -4.28 -6.08
N PHE A 91 -8.54 -5.24 -6.77
CA PHE A 91 -9.33 -4.92 -7.95
C PHE A 91 -10.67 -4.33 -7.54
N VAL A 92 -11.09 -3.31 -8.25
CA VAL A 92 -12.42 -2.70 -8.14
C VAL A 92 -13.11 -2.83 -9.49
N GLU A 93 -14.36 -3.29 -9.48
CA GLU A 93 -15.20 -3.26 -10.68
C GLU A 93 -15.48 -1.79 -11.00
N LYS A 94 -15.02 -1.33 -12.17
CA LYS A 94 -15.54 -0.10 -12.74
C LYS A 94 -16.94 -0.43 -13.28
N GLU A 95 -17.97 0.13 -12.67
CA GLU A 95 -19.19 0.37 -13.43
C GLU A 95 -18.79 1.27 -14.60
N VAL A 96 -18.69 0.67 -15.78
CA VAL A 96 -18.56 1.42 -17.02
C VAL A 96 -19.92 2.08 -17.20
N GLU A 97 -20.04 3.34 -16.79
CA GLU A 97 -21.12 4.20 -17.30
C GLU A 97 -20.88 4.34 -18.81
N THR A 98 -21.40 3.38 -19.57
CA THR A 98 -21.65 3.56 -21.00
C THR A 98 -22.69 4.66 -21.12
N GLU A 99 -22.23 5.90 -21.25
CA GLU A 99 -23.02 7.01 -21.77
C GLU A 99 -23.54 6.61 -23.16
N THR A 100 -24.72 6.02 -23.18
CA THR A 100 -25.47 5.76 -24.40
C THR A 100 -26.18 7.07 -24.74
N GLN A 101 -25.47 8.00 -25.38
CA GLN A 101 -26.11 9.18 -25.97
C GLN A 101 -26.85 8.76 -27.24
N GLN A 102 -28.06 8.23 -27.06
CA GLN A 102 -29.12 8.23 -28.08
C GLN A 102 -30.20 9.23 -27.65
N ALA A 103 -30.19 10.42 -28.25
CA ALA A 103 -31.35 11.30 -28.36
C ALA A 103 -31.18 12.10 -29.67
N ASN A 104 -31.63 11.56 -30.80
CA ASN A 104 -32.96 11.76 -31.37
C ASN A 104 -33.15 13.17 -31.97
N THR A 105 -32.68 13.37 -33.21
CA THR A 105 -33.12 14.47 -34.09
C THR A 105 -33.89 13.89 -35.28
N GLY A 106 -35.06 13.34 -34.97
CA GLY A 106 -36.16 13.21 -35.93
C GLY A 106 -37.25 14.20 -35.55
N GLN A 107 -37.30 15.37 -36.19
CA GLN A 107 -38.49 16.22 -36.14
C GLN A 107 -38.87 16.64 -37.56
N LYS A 108 -40.01 16.10 -37.99
CA LYS A 108 -40.72 16.36 -39.24
C LYS A 108 -41.55 17.63 -39.11
N THR A 109 -41.72 18.32 -40.24
CA THR A 109 -42.84 19.20 -40.67
C THR A 109 -43.10 20.50 -39.92
N SER A 110 -42.95 21.63 -40.62
CA SER A 110 -44.09 22.34 -41.24
C SER A 110 -43.63 23.20 -42.41
#